data_AF-A0A6L3XXC5-F1
#
_entry.id   AF-A0A6L3XXC5-F1
#
_cell.length_a   1.000
_cell.length_b   1.000
_cell.length_c   1.000
_cell.angle_alpha   90.00
_cell.angle_beta   90.00
_cell.angle_gamma   90.00
#
_symmetry.space_group_name_H-M   'P 1'
#
loop_
_entity.id
_entity.type
_entity.pdbx_description
1 polymer ?
#
loop_
_entity_poly.entity_id
_entity_poly.type
_entity_poly.pdbx_seq_one_letter_code
_entity_poly.pdbx_strand_id
1 'polypeptide(L)' 'MNNKGSSLTPAQALEKLDALYEQSVNALRSAISDYIETGKLPDEKARTQGLFVYPSLSVTWDG' A
#
# COMPACT_ATOMS: atom_id res chain seq x y z
N MET A 1 15.02 -10.47 14.65
CA MET A 1 15.14 -9.08 14.16
C MET A 1 14.08 -8.25 14.86
N ASN A 2 14.47 -7.30 15.70
CA ASN A 2 13.54 -6.46 16.46
C ASN A 2 12.84 -5.49 15.51
N ASN A 3 11.64 -5.83 15.06
CA ASN A 3 10.72 -4.90 14.41
C ASN A 3 10.13 -3.98 15.49
N LYS A 4 10.95 -3.10 16.09
CA LYS A 4 10.39 -1.89 16.70
C LYS A 4 9.92 -1.02 15.54
N GLY A 5 8.70 -1.27 15.06
CA GLY A 5 8.05 -0.42 14.08
C GLY A 5 8.18 1.03 14.55
N SER A 6 8.42 1.95 13.61
CA SER A 6 8.48 3.38 13.91
C SER A 6 7.36 3.74 14.88
N SER A 7 7.67 4.39 16.00
CA SER A 7 6.69 4.81 16.99
C SER A 7 5.84 5.93 16.40
N LEU A 8 4.84 5.56 15.61
CA LEU A 8 3.85 6.47 15.07
C LEU A 8 2.83 6.79 16.16
N THR A 9 2.42 8.05 16.24
CA THR A 9 1.20 8.40 16.97
C THR A 9 -0.01 7.83 16.22
N PRO A 10 -1.18 7.70 16.89
CA PRO A 10 -2.40 7.27 16.21
C PRO A 10 -2.74 8.10 14.96
N ALA A 11 -2.59 9.42 15.03
CA ALA A 11 -2.85 10.31 13.89
C ALA A 11 -1.90 10.04 12.72
N GLN A 12 -0.60 9.90 12.98
CA GLN A 12 0.39 9.60 11.94
C GLN A 12 0.17 8.22 11.32
N ALA A 13 -0.27 7.24 12.12
CA ALA A 13 -0.62 5.92 11.61
C ALA A 13 -1.81 6.01 10.64
N LEU A 14 -2.88 6.73 11.01
CA LEU A 14 -4.06 6.91 10.16
C LEU A 14 -3.71 7.65 8.86
N GLU A 15 -3.00 8.77 8.92
CA GLU A 15 -2.57 9.51 7.73
C GLU A 15 -1.77 8.63 6.76
N LYS A 16 -0.88 7.77 7.28
CA LYS A 16 -0.09 6.85 6.47
C LYS A 16 -0.93 5.72 5.88
N LEU A 17 -1.91 5.19 6.63
CA LEU A 17 -2.83 4.17 6.12
C LEU A 17 -3.68 4.73 4.98
N ASP A 18 -4.23 5.93 5.15
CA ASP A 18 -5.05 6.59 4.12
C ASP A 18 -4.23 6.83 2.85
N ALA A 19 -3.01 7.37 2.97
CA ALA A 19 -2.13 7.61 1.83
C ALA A 19 -1.79 6.33 1.05
N LEU A 20 -1.44 5.24 1.75
CA LEU A 20 -1.10 3.95 1.13
C LEU A 20 -2.32 3.27 0.50
N TYR A 21 -3.49 3.41 1.13
CA TYR A 21 -4.74 2.88 0.61
C TYR A 21 -5.13 3.60 -0.70
N GLU A 22 -5.18 4.93 -0.69
CA GLU A 22 -5.51 5.73 -1.86
C GLU A 22 -4.50 5.50 -2.99
N GLN A 23 -3.20 5.39 -2.69
CA GLN A 23 -2.19 5.03 -3.67
C GLN A 23 -2.50 3.70 -4.35
N SER A 24 -2.82 2.66 -3.59
CA SER A 24 -3.04 1.31 -4.11
C SER A 24 -4.32 1.22 -4.93
N VAL A 25 -5.39 1.88 -4.49
CA VAL A 25 -6.66 1.94 -5.23
C VAL A 25 -6.49 2.70 -6.54
N ASN A 26 -5.82 3.85 -6.52
CA ASN A 26 -5.63 4.65 -7.73
C ASN A 26 -4.69 3.95 -8.72
N ALA A 27 -3.64 3.29 -8.24
CA ALA A 27 -2.79 2.46 -9.08
C ALA A 27 -3.57 1.32 -9.76
N LEU A 28 -4.44 0.63 -9.02
CA LEU A 28 -5.27 -0.45 -9.58
C LEU A 28 -6.26 0.07 -10.62
N ARG A 29 -6.95 1.19 -10.33
CA ARG A 29 -7.87 1.83 -11.28
C ARG A 29 -7.15 2.20 -12.58
N SER A 30 -5.98 2.84 -12.47
CA SER A 30 -5.18 3.21 -13.64
C SER A 30 -4.74 1.98 -14.45
N ALA A 31 -4.32 0.90 -13.79
CA ALA A 31 -3.90 -0.31 -14.48
C ALA A 31 -5.07 -1.00 -15.22
N ILE A 32 -6.28 -0.95 -14.65
CA ILE A 32 -7.49 -1.44 -15.30
C ILE A 32 -7.83 -0.58 -16.52
N SER A 33 -7.76 0.75 -16.41
CA SER A 33 -7.95 1.68 -17.53
C SER A 33 -6.94 1.41 -18.66
N ASP A 34 -5.64 1.34 -18.35
CA ASP A 34 -4.58 1.02 -19.31
C ASP A 34 -4.87 -0.30 -20.06
N TYR A 35 -5.34 -1.32 -19.33
CA TYR A 35 -5.67 -2.61 -19.91
C TYR A 35 -6.88 -2.55 -20.84
N ILE A 36 -7.94 -1.83 -20.45
CA ILE A 36 -9.14 -1.67 -21.28
C ILE A 36 -8.81 -0.92 -22.57
N GLU A 37 -7.99 0.14 -22.50
CA GLU A 37 -7.68 1.00 -23.65
C GLU A 37 -6.66 0.39 -24.60
N THR A 38 -5.63 -0.28 -24.07
CA THR A 38 -4.45 -0.68 -24.85
C THR A 38 -4.09 -2.17 -24.74
N GLY A 39 -4.75 -2.92 -23.86
CA GLY A 39 -4.39 -4.30 -23.54
C GLY A 39 -3.11 -4.43 -22.70
N LYS A 40 -2.54 -3.31 -22.24
CA LYS A 40 -1.31 -3.29 -21.42
C LYS A 40 -1.55 -3.95 -20.06
N LEU A 41 -0.71 -4.93 -19.75
CA LEU A 41 -0.71 -5.58 -18.43
C LEU A 41 0.20 -4.85 -17.45
N PRO A 42 -0.15 -4.79 -16.15
CA PRO A 42 0.69 -4.20 -15.12
C PRO A 42 1.97 -5.01 -14.90
N ASP A 43 3.07 -4.32 -14.57
CA ASP A 43 4.36 -4.94 -14.26
C ASP A 43 4.29 -5.87 -13.04
N GLU A 44 4.71 -7.12 -13.21
CA GLU A 44 4.71 -8.13 -12.15
C GLU A 44 5.61 -7.72 -10.98
N LYS A 45 6.76 -7.10 -11.25
CA LYS A 45 7.68 -6.67 -10.19
C LYS A 45 7.02 -5.60 -9.32
N ALA A 46 6.42 -4.57 -9.92
CA ALA A 46 5.67 -3.55 -9.17
C ALA A 46 4.54 -4.17 -8.33
N ARG A 47 3.82 -5.17 -8.85
CA ARG A 47 2.79 -5.90 -8.07
C ARG A 47 3.35 -6.60 -6.84
N THR A 48 4.48 -7.30 -6.97
CA THR A 48 5.14 -7.96 -5.83
C THR A 48 5.66 -6.98 -4.79
N GLN A 49 5.92 -5.73 -5.18
CA GLN A 49 6.32 -4.64 -4.28
C GLN A 49 5.14 -3.96 -3.57
N GLY A 50 3.90 -4.44 -3.78
CA GLY A 50 2.74 -3.95 -3.06
C GLY A 50 1.87 -2.94 -3.81
N LEU A 51 2.07 -2.75 -5.13
CA LEU A 51 1.37 -1.73 -5.93
C LEU A 51 -0.16 -1.70 -5.78
N PHE A 52 -0.80 -2.86 -5.54
CA PHE A 52 -2.26 -3.00 -5.40
C PHE A 52 -2.68 -3.55 -4.04
N VAL A 53 -1.81 -3.49 -3.03
CA VAL A 53 -2.01 -4.21 -1.76
C VAL A 53 -2.56 -3.26 -0.70
N TYR A 54 -3.40 -3.80 0.19
CA TYR A 54 -3.87 -3.05 1.35
C TYR A 54 -2.71 -2.66 2.28
N PRO A 55 -2.75 -1.48 2.90
CA PRO A 55 -1.80 -1.15 3.95
C PRO A 55 -1.99 -2.05 5.17
N SER A 56 -0.90 -2.33 5.89
CA SER A 56 -0.91 -3.12 7.12
C SER A 56 -0.59 -2.24 8.32
N LEU A 57 -1.41 -2.35 9.37
CA LEU A 57 -1.15 -1.75 10.68
C LEU A 57 -0.73 -2.87 11.65
N SER A 58 0.35 -2.64 12.38
CA SER A 58 0.82 -3.55 13.44
C SER A 58 1.18 -2.75 14.68
N VAL A 59 0.72 -3.21 15.84
CA VAL A 59 1.00 -2.61 17.14
C VAL A 59 1.82 -3.61 17.96
N THR A 60 2.85 -3.13 18.64
CA THR A 60 3.71 -3.95 19.50
C THR A 60 3.80 -3.31 20.87
N TRP A 61 3.75 -4.13 21.92
CA TRP A 61 3.88 -3.71 23.31
C TRP A 61 4.98 -4.53 23.98
N ASP A 62 5.86 -3.88 24.71
CA ASP A 62 7.07 -4.48 25.31
C ASP A 62 6.86 -5.04 26.72
N GLY A 63 5.74 -4.72 27.38
CA GLY A 63 5.42 -5.15 28.75
C GLY A 63 5.59 -4.03 29.76
#